data_AF-A0A2R4XJE6-F1
#
_entry.id   AF-A0A2R4XJE6-F1
#
_cell.length_a   1.000
_cell.length_b   1.000
_cell.length_c   1.000
_cell.angle_alpha   90.00
_cell.angle_beta   90.00
_cell.angle_gamma   90.00
#
_symmetry.space_group_name_H-M   'P 1'
#
loop_
_entity.id
_entity.type
_entity.pdbx_description
1 polymer ?
#
loop_
_entity_poly.entity_id
_entity_poly.type
_entity_poly.pdbx_seq_one_letter_code
_entity_poly.pdbx_strand_id
1 'polypeptide(L)'
;MALLGIGEKDRYGRQKRIAHEGKFLRASRTGGISLRAQTRAAGLNLTANTRHGLRVSHRLGRKTQLAFQNGRLVFRGRYGSGPTRLNVSKTGMTVSTRNPFGTINWIKPNRSSAKLFGVQVRGQKALFIQMVMLAITGVVALASLAINLCILLINVIVWLATHLWNLTAKIPDTLDDIAHIWRKRRLRQTRLELDHTVQQAIDDWSQDDVIHANELMFLSVARGHSALDASRTSDWPLAQHLTVRKHRRTLDQETHQRIGALIEHALTRDRNKPDKADHTDAAEHKQPGTTTAVRILALTALIAKATESKITASQRPELLFALDDLMLEQGSRNVLQDQMLEVFADQCGLRLTNRTH
;
A
#
# COMPACT_ATOMS: atom_id res chain seq x y z
N MET A 1 -55.77 -25.10 30.04
CA MET A 1 -56.73 -24.04 30.45
C MET A 1 -56.94 -24.18 31.96
N ALA A 2 -56.15 -23.50 32.79
CA ALA A 2 -56.35 -23.56 34.25
C ALA A 2 -57.56 -22.70 34.61
N LEU A 3 -58.68 -23.35 34.96
CA LEU A 3 -59.98 -22.73 35.24
C LEU A 3 -59.95 -21.81 36.47
N LEU A 4 -58.91 -21.94 37.30
CA LEU A 4 -58.61 -21.13 38.47
C LEU A 4 -57.10 -20.94 38.42
N GLY A 5 -56.56 -19.78 38.80
CA GLY A 5 -55.12 -19.50 38.87
C GLY A 5 -54.34 -20.32 39.91
N ILE A 6 -54.84 -21.53 40.22
CA ILE A 6 -54.29 -22.56 41.08
C ILE A 6 -53.15 -23.24 40.30
N GLY A 7 -51.94 -23.28 40.88
CA GLY A 7 -50.76 -23.90 40.26
C GLY A 7 -49.58 -22.95 40.04
N GLU A 8 -49.77 -21.62 39.96
CA GLU A 8 -48.64 -20.69 39.91
C GLU A 8 -47.98 -20.60 41.29
N LYS A 9 -46.83 -21.26 41.45
CA LYS A 9 -46.04 -21.27 42.68
C LYS A 9 -44.91 -20.22 42.63
N ASP A 10 -44.57 -19.66 43.78
CA ASP A 10 -43.40 -18.80 43.92
C ASP A 10 -42.10 -19.62 43.94
N ARG A 11 -40.96 -18.93 44.04
CA ARG A 11 -39.62 -19.54 44.12
C ARG A 11 -39.42 -20.47 45.32
N TYR A 12 -40.36 -20.51 46.27
CA TYR A 12 -40.36 -21.35 47.46
C TYR A 12 -41.47 -22.41 47.41
N GLY A 13 -42.09 -22.62 46.24
CA GLY A 13 -43.14 -23.63 46.07
C GLY A 13 -44.49 -23.26 46.68
N ARG A 14 -44.66 -22.04 47.20
CA ARG A 14 -45.93 -21.56 47.78
C ARG A 14 -46.85 -21.05 46.68
N GLN A 15 -48.15 -21.31 46.80
CA GLN A 15 -49.14 -20.78 45.85
C GLN A 15 -49.11 -19.25 45.87
N LYS A 16 -48.76 -18.66 44.74
CA LYS A 16 -48.49 -17.22 44.61
C LYS A 16 -49.76 -16.38 44.65
N ARG A 17 -50.87 -16.92 44.11
CA ARG A 17 -52.21 -16.29 44.15
C ARG A 17 -53.33 -17.30 43.93
N ILE A 18 -54.46 -17.15 44.61
CA ILE A 18 -55.72 -17.85 44.32
C ILE A 18 -56.70 -16.83 43.74
N ALA A 19 -56.89 -16.87 42.42
CA ALA A 19 -57.78 -15.97 41.70
C ALA A 19 -58.40 -16.68 40.48
N HIS A 20 -59.67 -16.40 40.22
CA HIS A 20 -60.33 -16.69 38.96
C HIS A 20 -60.42 -15.38 38.15
N GLU A 21 -59.94 -15.41 36.91
CA GLU A 21 -60.00 -14.28 35.98
C GLU A 21 -60.72 -14.71 34.70
N GLY A 22 -62.00 -14.36 34.60
CA GLY A 22 -62.83 -14.54 33.40
C GLY A 22 -62.96 -13.23 32.59
N LYS A 23 -63.69 -13.30 31.47
CA LYS A 23 -63.87 -12.16 30.54
C LYS A 23 -64.51 -10.93 31.20
N PHE A 24 -65.47 -11.15 32.10
CA PHE A 24 -66.21 -10.09 32.80
C PHE A 24 -66.21 -10.21 34.32
N LEU A 25 -65.65 -11.30 34.87
CA LEU A 25 -65.65 -11.60 36.30
C LEU A 25 -64.21 -11.83 36.78
N ARG A 26 -63.83 -11.18 37.86
CA ARG A 26 -62.59 -11.47 38.58
C ARG A 26 -62.94 -11.73 40.03
N ALA A 27 -62.65 -12.93 40.50
CA ALA A 27 -62.82 -13.33 41.89
C ALA A 27 -61.45 -13.68 42.48
N SER A 28 -61.10 -13.15 43.65
CA SER A 28 -59.86 -13.52 44.34
C SER A 28 -59.97 -13.38 45.84
N ARG A 29 -59.20 -14.18 46.59
CA ARG A 29 -59.25 -14.20 48.07
C ARG A 29 -59.01 -12.83 48.70
N THR A 30 -58.06 -12.05 48.19
CA THR A 30 -57.74 -10.70 48.70
C THR A 30 -58.50 -9.59 47.97
N GLY A 31 -58.90 -9.85 46.72
CA GLY A 31 -59.52 -8.87 45.84
C GLY A 31 -61.06 -8.94 45.79
N GLY A 32 -61.70 -9.85 46.52
CA GLY A 32 -63.13 -10.10 46.45
C GLY A 32 -63.61 -10.47 45.05
N ILE A 33 -64.90 -10.28 44.79
CA ILE A 33 -65.54 -10.46 43.49
C ILE A 33 -65.72 -9.08 42.83
N SER A 34 -65.28 -8.95 41.58
CA SER A 34 -65.47 -7.74 40.78
C SER A 34 -65.95 -8.09 39.38
N LEU A 35 -66.94 -7.36 38.90
CA LEU A 35 -67.39 -7.42 37.52
C LEU A 35 -66.71 -6.30 36.74
N ARG A 36 -66.32 -6.59 35.49
CA ARG A 36 -65.76 -5.62 34.55
C ARG A 36 -66.51 -5.73 33.24
N ALA A 37 -67.09 -4.63 32.78
CA ALA A 37 -67.56 -4.48 31.41
C ALA A 37 -66.65 -3.49 30.69
N GLN A 38 -66.23 -3.83 29.48
CA GLN A 38 -65.46 -2.92 28.61
C GLN A 38 -66.17 -2.84 27.27
N THR A 39 -66.39 -1.63 26.79
CA THR A 39 -66.94 -1.38 25.46
C THR A 39 -66.20 -0.25 24.79
N ARG A 40 -66.18 -0.26 23.46
CA ARG A 40 -65.60 0.80 22.66
C ARG A 40 -66.74 1.44 21.86
N ALA A 41 -67.04 2.68 22.15
CA ALA A 41 -68.14 3.43 21.53
C ALA A 41 -67.63 4.78 21.06
N ALA A 42 -67.91 5.17 19.81
CA ALA A 42 -67.57 6.47 19.24
C ALA A 42 -66.10 6.91 19.47
N GLY A 43 -65.14 5.99 19.32
CA GLY A 43 -63.72 6.29 19.56
C GLY A 43 -63.31 6.44 21.03
N LEU A 44 -64.23 6.26 21.98
CA LEU A 44 -64.00 6.22 23.41
C LEU A 44 -63.95 4.76 23.89
N ASN A 45 -63.01 4.45 24.78
CA ASN A 45 -62.98 3.19 25.51
C ASN A 45 -63.61 3.41 26.88
N LEU A 46 -64.75 2.77 27.12
CA LEU A 46 -65.49 2.80 28.36
C LEU A 46 -65.23 1.50 29.12
N THR A 47 -64.81 1.61 30.36
CA THR A 47 -64.62 0.47 31.26
C THR A 47 -65.36 0.75 32.55
N ALA A 48 -66.36 -0.06 32.85
CA ALA A 48 -67.04 -0.05 34.12
C ALA A 48 -66.55 -1.23 34.95
N ASN A 49 -66.22 -1.00 36.21
CA ASN A 49 -65.84 -2.03 37.16
C ASN A 49 -66.56 -1.82 38.49
N THR A 50 -67.17 -2.87 39.05
CA THR A 50 -67.97 -2.75 40.28
C THR A 50 -67.14 -2.32 41.50
N ARG A 51 -65.83 -2.58 41.50
CA ARG A 51 -64.91 -2.19 42.59
C ARG A 51 -64.12 -0.93 42.30
N HIS A 52 -63.75 -0.71 41.05
CA HIS A 52 -62.86 0.37 40.64
C HIS A 52 -63.56 1.50 39.87
N GLY A 53 -64.89 1.47 39.75
CA GLY A 53 -65.70 2.52 39.15
C GLY A 53 -65.60 2.62 37.63
N LEU A 54 -65.87 3.81 37.10
CA LEU A 54 -65.95 4.09 35.66
C LEU A 54 -64.65 4.73 35.15
N ARG A 55 -64.15 4.21 34.04
CA ARG A 55 -63.05 4.79 33.26
C ARG A 55 -63.48 5.03 31.83
N VAL A 56 -63.40 6.28 31.41
CA VAL A 56 -63.54 6.70 30.01
C VAL A 56 -62.16 7.02 29.48
N SER A 57 -61.78 6.58 28.29
CA SER A 57 -60.51 7.00 27.70
C SER A 57 -60.54 7.16 26.20
N HIS A 58 -59.91 8.23 25.73
CA HIS A 58 -59.80 8.60 24.34
C HIS A 58 -58.32 8.70 23.93
N ARG A 59 -58.01 8.29 22.70
CA ARG A 59 -56.66 8.43 22.13
C ARG A 59 -56.67 9.65 21.21
N LEU A 60 -56.07 10.75 21.67
CA LEU A 60 -56.00 12.01 20.92
C LEU A 60 -55.01 11.97 19.74
N GLY A 61 -54.09 11.00 19.72
CA GLY A 61 -53.08 10.87 18.67
C GLY A 61 -52.14 9.70 18.90
N ARG A 62 -51.05 9.62 18.11
CA ARG A 62 -50.04 8.57 18.26
C ARG A 62 -49.36 8.69 19.63
N LYS A 63 -49.57 7.69 20.49
CA LYS A 63 -48.98 7.56 21.84
C LYS A 63 -49.43 8.63 22.86
N THR A 64 -50.57 9.29 22.62
CA THR A 64 -51.23 10.24 23.54
C THR A 64 -52.58 9.72 23.96
N GLN A 65 -52.83 9.64 25.26
CA GLN A 65 -54.09 9.20 25.83
C GLN A 65 -54.60 10.22 26.84
N LEU A 66 -55.88 10.55 26.69
CA LEU A 66 -56.67 11.25 27.69
C LEU A 66 -57.62 10.23 28.31
N ALA A 67 -57.66 10.15 29.63
CA ALA A 67 -58.58 9.27 30.34
C ALA A 67 -59.22 10.01 31.51
N PHE A 68 -60.48 9.71 31.77
CA PHE A 68 -61.19 10.13 32.96
C PHE A 68 -61.49 8.86 33.78
N GLN A 69 -60.94 8.77 34.98
CA GLN A 69 -61.09 7.59 35.84
C GLN A 69 -61.59 8.05 37.21
N ASN A 70 -62.80 7.66 37.59
CA ASN A 70 -63.42 8.02 38.88
C ASN A 70 -63.28 9.50 39.24
N GLY A 71 -63.69 10.41 38.36
CA GLY A 71 -63.58 11.86 38.61
C GLY A 71 -62.21 12.47 38.28
N ARG A 72 -61.16 11.67 38.06
CA ARG A 72 -59.80 12.18 37.79
C ARG A 72 -59.45 12.17 36.31
N LEU A 73 -59.11 13.35 35.78
CA LEU A 73 -58.51 13.49 34.46
C LEU A 73 -57.03 13.04 34.47
N VAL A 74 -56.70 12.17 33.53
CA VAL A 74 -55.40 11.52 33.35
C VAL A 74 -54.93 11.75 31.93
N PHE A 75 -53.96 12.64 31.76
CA PHE A 75 -53.27 12.88 30.50
C PHE A 75 -51.90 12.20 30.49
N ARG A 76 -51.62 11.40 29.46
CA ARG A 76 -50.33 10.70 29.29
C ARG A 76 -49.91 10.69 27.82
N GLY A 77 -48.65 11.04 27.57
CA GLY A 77 -48.01 10.92 26.26
C GLY A 77 -46.62 10.30 26.39
N ARG A 78 -46.20 9.48 25.42
CA ARG A 78 -44.82 8.95 25.39
C ARG A 78 -44.27 8.99 23.96
N TYR A 79 -43.33 9.88 23.72
CA TYR A 79 -42.79 10.19 22.40
C TYR A 79 -41.30 9.85 22.30
N GLY A 80 -40.80 9.74 21.07
CA GLY A 80 -39.42 9.33 20.77
C GLY A 80 -39.29 7.88 20.27
N SER A 81 -38.20 7.64 19.56
CA SER A 81 -37.70 6.34 19.09
C SER A 81 -36.38 6.02 19.81
N GLY A 82 -36.05 4.73 19.96
CA GLY A 82 -34.80 4.31 20.59
C GLY A 82 -34.79 4.38 22.13
N PRO A 83 -33.59 4.53 22.73
CA PRO A 83 -33.38 4.44 24.18
C PRO A 83 -33.90 5.68 24.92
N THR A 84 -33.86 6.86 24.31
CA THR A 84 -34.33 8.12 24.91
C THR A 84 -35.78 8.41 24.53
N ARG A 85 -36.62 8.72 25.52
CA ARG A 85 -38.06 8.96 25.34
C ARG A 85 -38.53 10.15 26.15
N LEU A 86 -39.44 10.92 25.57
CA LEU A 86 -40.12 12.06 26.16
C LEU A 86 -41.47 11.61 26.72
N ASN A 87 -41.66 11.71 28.03
CA ASN A 87 -42.89 11.34 28.71
C ASN A 87 -43.63 12.60 29.13
N VAL A 88 -44.85 12.77 28.63
CA VAL A 88 -45.73 13.90 28.89
C VAL A 88 -46.83 13.46 29.85
N SER A 89 -47.19 14.32 30.80
CA SER A 89 -48.23 14.06 31.79
C SER A 89 -48.96 15.36 32.16
N LYS A 90 -50.07 15.26 32.90
CA LYS A 90 -50.78 16.44 33.47
C LYS A 90 -49.84 17.40 34.22
N THR A 91 -48.80 16.86 34.86
CA THR A 91 -47.81 17.62 35.66
C THR A 91 -46.56 18.04 34.87
N GLY A 92 -46.62 18.04 33.54
CA GLY A 92 -45.49 18.42 32.68
C GLY A 92 -44.77 17.24 32.01
N MET A 93 -43.62 17.56 31.40
CA MET A 93 -42.83 16.69 30.52
C MET A 93 -41.55 16.21 31.22
N THR A 94 -41.10 14.99 30.90
CA THR A 94 -39.86 14.41 31.44
C THR A 94 -39.13 13.60 30.39
N VAL A 95 -37.79 13.65 30.41
CA VAL A 95 -36.95 12.84 29.51
C VAL A 95 -36.43 11.63 30.26
N SER A 96 -36.51 10.46 29.63
CA SER A 96 -35.97 9.21 30.20
C SER A 96 -35.15 8.45 29.18
N THR A 97 -34.00 7.92 29.59
CA THR A 97 -33.12 7.09 28.76
C THR A 97 -33.07 5.67 29.30
N ARG A 98 -33.27 4.68 28.43
CA ARG A 98 -33.23 3.25 28.75
C ARG A 98 -31.86 2.67 28.41
N ASN A 99 -31.29 1.91 29.34
CA ASN A 99 -30.06 1.14 29.18
C ASN A 99 -30.33 -0.34 29.55
N PRO A 100 -29.39 -1.28 29.32
CA PRO A 100 -29.56 -2.69 29.70
C PRO A 100 -29.87 -2.89 31.19
N PHE A 101 -29.35 -2.02 32.04
CA PHE A 101 -29.49 -2.07 33.48
C PHE A 101 -30.76 -1.40 34.01
N GLY A 102 -31.60 -0.77 33.18
CA GLY A 102 -32.75 -0.02 33.66
C GLY A 102 -33.18 1.18 32.81
N THR A 103 -33.72 2.19 33.49
CA THR A 103 -34.15 3.45 32.89
C THR A 103 -33.83 4.59 33.84
N ILE A 104 -33.15 5.60 33.32
CA ILE A 104 -32.83 6.87 33.97
C ILE A 104 -33.91 7.87 33.57
N ASN A 105 -34.55 8.54 34.52
CA ASN A 105 -35.33 9.74 34.24
C ASN A 105 -34.53 10.97 34.69
N TRP A 106 -34.14 11.80 33.72
CA TRP A 106 -33.23 12.93 33.94
C TRP A 106 -33.87 14.05 34.78
N ILE A 107 -35.20 14.17 34.74
CA ILE A 107 -35.92 15.28 35.39
C ILE A 107 -36.61 14.81 36.68
N LYS A 108 -37.14 13.59 36.72
CA LYS A 108 -37.84 13.04 37.90
C LYS A 108 -37.11 11.81 38.42
N PRO A 109 -36.12 11.95 39.34
CA PRO A 109 -35.29 10.84 39.82
C PRO A 109 -36.11 9.73 40.48
N ASN A 110 -37.26 10.06 41.09
CA ASN A 110 -38.20 9.08 41.66
C ASN A 110 -38.82 8.12 40.63
N ARG A 111 -38.71 8.42 39.33
CA ARG A 111 -39.23 7.59 38.23
C ARG A 111 -38.14 6.73 37.56
N SER A 112 -36.91 6.76 38.06
CA SER A 112 -35.84 5.88 37.61
C SER A 112 -36.01 4.46 38.14
N SER A 113 -35.49 3.48 37.41
CA SER A 113 -35.50 2.08 37.84
C SER A 113 -34.24 1.36 37.36
N ALA A 114 -33.58 0.62 38.24
CA ALA A 114 -32.39 -0.16 37.95
C ALA A 114 -32.68 -1.64 38.25
N LYS A 115 -32.08 -2.54 37.49
CA LYS A 115 -32.16 -3.98 37.71
C LYS A 115 -30.74 -4.50 37.87
N LEU A 116 -30.45 -5.02 39.06
CA LEU A 116 -29.14 -5.57 39.41
C LEU A 116 -29.37 -6.97 39.99
N PHE A 117 -28.70 -7.98 39.43
CA PHE A 117 -28.82 -9.39 39.86
C PHE A 117 -30.28 -9.88 40.02
N GLY A 118 -31.15 -9.51 39.08
CA GLY A 118 -32.57 -9.91 39.11
C GLY A 118 -33.47 -9.06 40.01
N VAL A 119 -32.91 -8.24 40.90
CA VAL A 119 -33.65 -7.34 41.80
C VAL A 119 -33.91 -6.01 41.11
N GLN A 120 -35.18 -5.60 41.02
CA GLN A 120 -35.57 -4.29 40.48
C GLN A 120 -35.67 -3.25 41.60
N VAL A 121 -34.73 -2.31 41.62
CA VAL A 121 -34.78 -1.13 42.50
C VAL A 121 -35.46 0.02 41.74
N ARG A 122 -36.32 0.78 42.42
CA ARG A 122 -37.03 1.95 41.86
C ARG A 122 -36.80 3.18 42.72
N GLY A 123 -36.92 4.36 42.12
CA GLY A 123 -36.79 5.64 42.82
C GLY A 123 -35.38 6.23 42.77
N GLN A 124 -35.05 7.13 43.69
CA GLN A 124 -33.78 7.87 43.68
C GLN A 124 -32.56 6.96 43.79
N LYS A 125 -32.63 5.90 44.61
CA LYS A 125 -31.55 4.91 44.73
C LYS A 125 -31.22 4.23 43.40
N ALA A 126 -32.22 4.06 42.52
CA ALA A 126 -32.02 3.48 41.19
C ALA A 126 -31.31 4.43 40.22
N LEU A 127 -31.46 5.75 40.40
CA LEU A 127 -30.69 6.73 39.64
C LEU A 127 -29.22 6.65 40.02
N PHE A 128 -28.91 6.64 41.31
CA PHE A 128 -27.54 6.55 41.81
C PHE A 128 -26.81 5.31 41.27
N ILE A 129 -27.44 4.13 41.36
CA ILE A 129 -26.87 2.88 40.83
C ILE A 129 -26.56 3.01 39.32
N GLN A 130 -27.47 3.60 38.54
CA GLN A 130 -27.25 3.76 37.10
C GLN A 130 -26.16 4.79 36.77
N MET A 131 -26.04 5.86 37.56
CA MET A 131 -24.96 6.83 37.40
C MET A 131 -23.59 6.22 37.68
N VAL A 132 -23.47 5.39 38.73
CA VAL A 132 -22.24 4.65 39.04
C VAL A 132 -21.88 3.68 37.90
N MET A 133 -22.85 2.91 37.39
CA MET A 133 -22.60 2.00 36.27
C MET A 133 -22.21 2.75 34.99
N LEU A 134 -22.82 3.91 34.74
CA LEU A 134 -22.46 4.77 33.61
C LEU A 134 -21.01 5.29 33.76
N ALA A 135 -20.62 5.70 34.96
CA ALA A 135 -19.26 6.16 35.24
C ALA A 135 -18.23 5.05 35.02
N ILE A 136 -18.46 3.84 35.55
CA ILE A 136 -17.58 2.68 35.33
C ILE A 136 -17.46 2.36 33.84
N THR A 137 -18.58 2.31 33.13
CA THR A 137 -18.59 2.05 31.68
C THR A 137 -17.84 3.15 30.92
N GLY A 138 -17.98 4.41 31.36
CA GLY A 138 -17.25 5.55 30.80
C GLY A 138 -15.74 5.44 31.00
N VAL A 139 -15.28 5.06 32.20
CA VAL A 139 -13.85 4.85 32.48
C VAL A 139 -13.28 3.74 31.61
N VAL A 140 -13.97 2.60 31.49
CA VAL A 140 -13.55 1.50 30.62
C VAL A 140 -13.50 1.94 29.16
N ALA A 141 -14.51 2.68 28.68
CA ALA A 141 -14.52 3.19 27.31
C ALA A 141 -13.37 4.16 27.03
N LEU A 142 -13.04 5.05 27.97
CA LEU A 142 -11.90 5.97 27.85
C LEU A 142 -10.56 5.22 27.86
N ALA A 143 -10.40 4.21 28.71
CA ALA A 143 -9.20 3.37 28.73
C ALA A 143 -9.02 2.61 27.40
N SER A 144 -10.10 2.00 26.89
CA SER A 144 -10.09 1.34 25.58
C SER A 144 -9.77 2.30 24.44
N LEU A 145 -10.31 3.52 24.48
CA LEU A 145 -9.99 4.57 23.50
C LEU A 145 -8.50 4.93 23.53
N ALA A 146 -7.92 5.09 24.73
CA ALA A 146 -6.50 5.39 24.88
C ALA A 146 -5.61 4.26 24.32
N ILE A 147 -5.92 3.00 24.63
CA ILE A 147 -5.21 1.83 24.11
C ILE A 147 -5.27 1.80 22.58
N ASN A 148 -6.47 1.97 22.01
CA ASN A 148 -6.66 2.00 20.55
C ASN A 148 -5.88 3.13 19.89
N LEU A 149 -5.80 4.30 20.54
CA LEU A 149 -5.01 5.43 20.04
C LEU A 149 -3.51 5.11 20.05
N CYS A 150 -3.00 4.46 21.10
CA CYS A 150 -1.62 3.98 21.15
C CYS A 150 -1.32 2.97 20.03
N ILE A 151 -2.20 2.00 19.80
CA ILE A 151 -2.06 1.02 18.71
C ILE A 151 -2.04 1.72 17.35
N LEU A 152 -2.93 2.69 17.14
CA LEU A 152 -2.95 3.49 15.91
C LEU A 152 -1.62 4.22 15.69
N LEU A 153 -1.08 4.86 16.73
CA LEU A 153 0.21 5.57 16.65
C LEU A 153 1.36 4.62 16.31
N ILE A 154 1.43 3.45 16.95
CA ILE A 154 2.43 2.42 16.63
C ILE A 154 2.33 1.99 15.17
N ASN A 155 1.12 1.73 14.68
CA ASN A 155 0.90 1.33 13.29
C ASN A 155 1.34 2.42 12.30
N VAL A 156 1.07 3.69 12.60
CA VAL A 156 1.53 4.82 11.78
C VAL A 156 3.05 4.90 11.75
N ILE A 157 3.72 4.72 12.89
CA ILE A 157 5.19 4.72 12.97
C ILE A 157 5.78 3.57 12.14
N VAL A 158 5.27 2.35 12.29
CA VAL A 158 5.73 1.18 11.53
C VAL A 158 5.52 1.39 10.03
N TRP A 159 4.36 1.92 9.64
CA TRP A 159 4.06 2.23 8.24
C TRP A 159 5.04 3.27 7.67
N LEU A 160 5.30 4.36 8.40
CA LEU A 160 6.28 5.38 8.01
C LEU A 160 7.68 4.80 7.89
N ALA A 161 8.14 4.03 8.88
CA ALA A 161 9.46 3.42 8.88
C ALA A 161 9.65 2.48 7.69
N THR A 162 8.64 1.67 7.38
CA THR A 162 8.67 0.77 6.22
C THR A 162 8.72 1.54 4.90
N HIS A 163 7.98 2.65 4.80
CA HIS A 163 7.98 3.47 3.60
C HIS A 163 9.32 4.20 3.41
N LEU A 164 9.87 4.77 4.49
CA LEU A 164 11.21 5.36 4.51
C LEU A 164 12.27 4.34 4.11
N TRP A 165 12.22 3.13 4.67
CA TRP A 165 13.13 2.04 4.31
C TRP A 165 13.07 1.71 2.82
N ASN A 166 11.86 1.56 2.28
CA ASN A 166 11.65 1.25 0.86
C ASN A 166 12.11 2.37 -0.07
N LEU A 167 11.98 3.63 0.36
CA LEU A 167 12.52 4.78 -0.39
C LEU A 167 14.05 4.73 -0.35
N THR A 168 14.65 4.61 0.83
CA THR A 168 16.11 4.61 0.97
C THR A 168 16.77 3.43 0.27
N ALA A 169 16.16 2.23 0.33
CA ALA A 169 16.69 1.04 -0.31
C ALA A 169 16.68 1.12 -1.85
N LYS A 170 15.79 1.93 -2.44
CA LYS A 170 15.68 2.11 -3.89
C LYS A 170 16.53 3.26 -4.44
N ILE A 171 17.09 4.12 -3.58
CA ILE A 171 17.91 5.26 -4.02
C ILE A 171 19.09 4.79 -4.89
N PRO A 172 19.89 3.76 -4.51
CA PRO A 172 21.04 3.34 -5.31
C PRO A 172 20.65 2.94 -6.73
N ASP A 173 19.66 2.06 -6.87
CA ASP A 173 19.18 1.59 -8.18
C ASP A 173 18.70 2.75 -9.05
N THR A 174 17.96 3.70 -8.47
CA THR A 174 17.46 4.86 -9.23
C THR A 174 18.59 5.81 -9.67
N LEU A 175 19.65 5.94 -8.87
CA LEU A 175 20.82 6.74 -9.24
C LEU A 175 21.61 6.07 -10.37
N ASP A 176 21.75 4.75 -10.33
CA ASP A 176 22.41 3.97 -11.38
C ASP A 176 21.64 4.04 -12.70
N ASP A 177 20.30 3.95 -12.65
CA ASP A 177 19.42 4.14 -13.81
C ASP A 177 19.58 5.55 -14.42
N ILE A 178 19.62 6.58 -13.57
CA ILE A 178 19.84 7.97 -14.03
C ILE A 178 21.23 8.09 -14.66
N ALA A 179 22.27 7.57 -14.02
CA ALA A 179 23.63 7.58 -14.55
C ALA A 179 23.71 6.86 -15.90
N HIS A 180 23.02 5.73 -16.06
CA HIS A 180 22.88 5.00 -17.32
C HIS A 180 22.26 5.86 -18.44
N ILE A 181 21.15 6.54 -18.15
CA ILE A 181 20.49 7.46 -19.09
C ILE A 181 21.44 8.58 -19.54
N TRP A 182 22.16 9.19 -18.60
CA TRP A 182 23.13 10.25 -18.92
C TRP A 182 24.31 9.75 -19.75
N ARG A 183 24.84 8.55 -19.44
CA ARG A 183 25.88 7.90 -20.25
C ARG A 183 25.40 7.65 -21.67
N LYS A 184 24.20 7.06 -21.83
CA LYS A 184 23.59 6.79 -23.14
C LYS A 184 23.37 8.06 -23.95
N ARG A 185 22.97 9.16 -23.30
CA ARG A 185 22.81 10.46 -23.97
C ARG A 185 24.15 11.02 -24.46
N ARG A 186 25.21 10.94 -23.64
CA ARG A 186 26.57 11.34 -24.05
C ARG A 186 27.09 10.49 -25.21
N LEU A 187 26.95 9.17 -25.13
CA LEU A 187 27.37 8.25 -26.21
C LEU A 187 26.66 8.53 -27.54
N ARG A 188 25.37 8.89 -27.51
CA ARG A 188 24.62 9.29 -28.71
C ARG A 188 25.20 10.55 -29.36
N GLN A 189 25.58 11.55 -28.56
CA GLN A 189 26.18 12.77 -29.09
C GLN A 189 27.53 12.48 -29.74
N THR A 190 28.42 11.75 -29.05
CA THR A 190 29.73 11.39 -29.62
C THR A 190 29.62 10.46 -30.83
N ARG A 191 28.63 9.57 -30.88
CA ARG A 191 28.37 8.75 -32.07
C ARG A 191 27.98 9.59 -33.29
N LEU A 192 27.27 10.71 -33.10
CA LEU A 192 26.97 11.63 -34.20
C LEU A 192 28.22 12.40 -34.67
N GLU A 193 29.21 12.55 -33.81
CA GLU A 193 30.50 13.17 -34.15
C GLU A 193 31.48 12.18 -34.81
N LEU A 194 31.35 10.88 -34.53
CA LEU A 194 32.06 9.83 -35.25
C LEU A 194 31.65 9.88 -36.72
N ASP A 195 32.65 10.03 -37.59
CA ASP A 195 32.45 10.22 -39.03
C ASP A 195 31.58 9.09 -39.61
N HIS A 196 30.58 9.45 -40.42
CA HIS A 196 29.73 8.51 -41.14
C HIS A 196 30.58 7.50 -41.95
N THR A 197 31.78 7.89 -42.39
CA THR A 197 32.72 6.98 -43.05
C THR A 197 33.20 5.83 -42.18
N VAL A 198 33.48 6.08 -40.89
CA VAL A 198 33.90 5.04 -39.94
C VAL A 198 32.75 4.08 -39.68
N GLN A 199 31.54 4.61 -39.51
CA GLN A 199 30.39 3.75 -39.29
C GLN A 199 30.07 2.89 -40.51
N GLN A 200 30.10 3.46 -41.72
CA GLN A 200 29.89 2.71 -42.96
C GLN A 200 30.94 1.60 -43.13
N ALA A 201 32.22 1.89 -42.85
CA ALA A 201 33.28 0.90 -42.92
C ALA A 201 33.07 -0.26 -41.93
N ILE A 202 32.58 0.03 -40.71
CA ILE A 202 32.25 -0.99 -39.70
C ILE A 202 31.02 -1.81 -40.12
N ASP A 203 30.01 -1.20 -40.72
CA ASP A 203 28.80 -1.91 -41.17
C ASP A 203 29.11 -2.93 -42.29
N ASP A 204 30.14 -2.64 -43.09
CA ASP A 204 30.65 -3.51 -44.17
C ASP A 204 31.55 -4.66 -43.68
N TRP A 205 31.92 -4.68 -42.39
CA TRP A 205 32.77 -5.73 -41.82
C TRP A 205 32.11 -7.12 -41.83
N SER A 206 32.95 -8.14 -41.99
CA SER A 206 32.58 -9.54 -41.83
C SER A 206 32.45 -9.91 -40.34
N GLN A 207 31.96 -11.12 -40.06
CA GLN A 207 31.88 -11.63 -38.69
C GLN A 207 33.27 -11.65 -38.02
N ASP A 208 34.29 -12.11 -38.74
CA ASP A 208 35.65 -12.25 -38.19
C ASP A 208 36.28 -10.88 -37.94
N ASP A 209 36.06 -9.90 -38.84
CA ASP A 209 36.52 -8.52 -38.67
C ASP A 209 35.98 -7.89 -37.38
N VAL A 210 34.68 -8.09 -37.09
CA VAL A 210 34.03 -7.54 -35.89
C VAL A 210 34.56 -8.20 -34.62
N ILE A 211 34.84 -9.51 -34.62
CA ILE A 211 35.44 -10.20 -33.48
C ILE A 211 36.83 -9.62 -33.20
N HIS A 212 37.68 -9.49 -34.22
CA HIS A 212 39.01 -8.91 -34.07
C HIS A 212 38.99 -7.44 -33.67
N ALA A 213 38.02 -6.67 -34.14
CA ALA A 213 37.86 -5.29 -33.70
C ALA A 213 37.52 -5.21 -32.20
N ASN A 214 36.67 -6.12 -31.68
CA ASN A 214 36.42 -6.20 -30.24
C ASN A 214 37.68 -6.59 -29.47
N GLU A 215 38.42 -7.61 -29.90
CA GLU A 215 39.71 -7.98 -29.30
C GLU A 215 40.65 -6.80 -29.18
N LEU A 216 40.84 -6.09 -30.30
CA LEU A 216 41.74 -4.95 -30.39
C LEU A 216 41.31 -3.82 -29.45
N MET A 217 40.00 -3.55 -29.39
CA MET A 217 39.44 -2.55 -28.49
C MET A 217 39.68 -2.92 -27.02
N PHE A 218 39.32 -4.14 -26.61
CA PHE A 218 39.33 -4.54 -25.20
C PHE A 218 40.73 -4.86 -24.65
N LEU A 219 41.63 -5.40 -25.47
CA LEU A 219 42.97 -5.83 -25.04
C LEU A 219 44.05 -4.77 -25.25
N SER A 220 43.91 -3.93 -26.28
CA SER A 220 44.91 -2.89 -26.59
C SER A 220 44.41 -1.50 -26.20
N VAL A 221 43.35 -1.04 -26.86
CA VAL A 221 42.88 0.36 -26.75
C VAL A 221 42.44 0.68 -25.31
N ALA A 222 41.73 -0.23 -24.66
CA ALA A 222 41.26 -0.06 -23.28
C ALA A 222 42.38 0.07 -22.24
N ARG A 223 43.61 -0.36 -22.59
CA ARG A 223 44.82 -0.22 -21.76
C ARG A 223 45.66 1.01 -22.13
N GLY A 224 45.20 1.80 -23.09
CA GLY A 224 45.91 2.99 -23.58
C GLY A 224 46.99 2.70 -24.62
N HIS A 225 47.03 1.50 -25.18
CA HIS A 225 47.92 1.17 -26.29
C HIS A 225 47.33 1.61 -27.63
N SER A 226 48.19 1.86 -28.63
CA SER A 226 47.74 2.16 -29.99
C SER A 226 47.11 0.92 -30.63
N ALA A 227 45.97 1.12 -31.31
CA ALA A 227 45.31 0.06 -32.06
C ALA A 227 46.18 -0.39 -33.26
N LEU A 228 46.90 0.55 -33.87
CA LEU A 228 47.76 0.28 -35.02
C LEU A 228 49.03 -0.47 -34.64
N ASP A 229 49.67 -0.11 -33.52
CA ASP A 229 50.89 -0.81 -33.09
C ASP A 229 50.57 -2.23 -32.64
N ALA A 230 49.46 -2.39 -31.91
CA ALA A 230 49.05 -3.71 -31.50
C ALA A 230 48.68 -4.56 -32.73
N SER A 231 47.98 -4.04 -33.74
CA SER A 231 47.61 -4.82 -34.95
C SER A 231 48.80 -5.31 -35.78
N ARG A 232 50.00 -4.78 -35.55
CA ARG A 232 51.25 -5.24 -36.17
C ARG A 232 51.89 -6.41 -35.44
N THR A 233 51.62 -6.55 -34.14
CA THR A 233 52.07 -7.71 -33.35
C THR A 233 51.23 -8.94 -33.71
N SER A 234 51.86 -10.08 -33.95
CA SER A 234 51.21 -11.31 -34.45
C SER A 234 50.50 -12.14 -33.37
N ASP A 235 50.65 -11.79 -32.09
CA ASP A 235 50.37 -12.71 -30.99
C ASP A 235 49.07 -12.32 -30.27
N TRP A 236 47.93 -12.65 -30.87
CA TRP A 236 46.61 -12.36 -30.31
C TRP A 236 45.91 -13.61 -29.76
N PRO A 237 45.53 -13.63 -28.46
CA PRO A 237 45.02 -14.83 -27.79
C PRO A 237 43.55 -15.19 -28.08
N LEU A 238 42.62 -14.26 -28.35
CA LEU A 238 41.18 -14.62 -28.47
C LEU A 238 40.87 -15.53 -29.66
N ALA A 239 41.63 -15.42 -30.74
CA ALA A 239 41.56 -16.33 -31.89
C ALA A 239 41.84 -17.81 -31.49
N GLN A 240 42.48 -18.05 -30.33
CA GLN A 240 42.74 -19.37 -29.76
C GLN A 240 41.64 -19.82 -28.78
N HIS A 241 40.97 -18.89 -28.09
CA HIS A 241 40.02 -19.19 -27.01
C HIS A 241 38.56 -19.37 -27.46
N LEU A 242 38.13 -18.71 -28.54
CA LEU A 242 36.80 -18.96 -29.10
C LEU A 242 36.79 -20.35 -29.78
N THR A 243 36.29 -21.36 -29.08
CA THR A 243 36.09 -22.75 -29.53
C THR A 243 35.19 -22.93 -30.76
N VAL A 244 34.76 -21.84 -31.40
CA VAL A 244 33.78 -21.82 -32.48
C VAL A 244 34.45 -21.50 -33.82
N ARG A 245 35.33 -22.40 -34.31
CA ARG A 245 35.30 -22.96 -35.69
C ARG A 245 36.58 -23.70 -36.07
N LYS A 246 36.38 -24.89 -36.61
CA LYS A 246 37.30 -25.71 -37.44
C LYS A 246 37.82 -25.03 -38.73
N HIS A 247 37.62 -23.73 -38.91
CA HIS A 247 38.05 -22.98 -40.09
C HIS A 247 38.94 -21.84 -39.64
N ARG A 248 40.18 -22.22 -39.29
CA ARG A 248 41.32 -21.32 -39.20
C ARG A 248 41.60 -20.76 -40.59
N ARG A 249 40.79 -19.82 -41.06
CA ARG A 249 41.31 -18.86 -42.03
C ARG A 249 42.26 -18.00 -41.23
N THR A 250 43.56 -18.14 -41.48
CA THR A 250 44.53 -17.11 -41.11
C THR A 250 43.97 -15.82 -41.69
N LEU A 251 43.40 -14.98 -40.84
CA LEU A 251 43.05 -13.64 -41.28
C LEU A 251 44.34 -13.03 -41.83
N ASP A 252 44.23 -12.44 -43.01
CA ASP A 252 45.38 -11.82 -43.62
C ASP A 252 45.87 -10.67 -42.73
N GLN A 253 47.19 -10.56 -42.54
CA GLN A 253 47.82 -9.51 -41.74
C GLN A 253 47.37 -8.11 -42.23
N GLU A 254 47.08 -7.99 -43.52
CA GLU A 254 46.50 -6.79 -44.13
C GLU A 254 45.15 -6.40 -43.51
N THR A 255 44.30 -7.38 -43.20
CA THR A 255 42.97 -7.15 -42.62
C THR A 255 43.07 -6.64 -41.18
N HIS A 256 43.94 -7.24 -40.36
CA HIS A 256 44.22 -6.77 -39.00
C HIS A 256 44.76 -5.34 -38.98
N GLN A 257 45.70 -5.03 -39.87
CA GLN A 257 46.26 -3.67 -39.98
C GLN A 257 45.21 -2.67 -40.43
N ARG A 258 44.34 -3.02 -41.38
CA ARG A 258 43.22 -2.18 -41.84
C ARG A 258 42.25 -1.84 -40.70
N ILE A 259 41.88 -2.84 -39.89
CA ILE A 259 40.99 -2.64 -38.72
C ILE A 259 41.67 -1.72 -37.70
N GLY A 260 42.94 -1.99 -37.36
CA GLY A 260 43.71 -1.17 -36.42
C GLY A 260 43.89 0.27 -36.90
N ALA A 261 44.17 0.48 -38.19
CA ALA A 261 44.28 1.82 -38.79
C ALA A 261 42.95 2.58 -38.74
N LEU A 262 41.81 1.91 -39.00
CA LEU A 262 40.50 2.54 -38.91
C LEU A 262 40.17 2.96 -37.47
N ILE A 263 40.44 2.09 -36.49
CA ILE A 263 40.23 2.38 -35.07
C ILE A 263 41.13 3.54 -34.63
N GLU A 264 42.42 3.51 -34.97
CA GLU A 264 43.36 4.58 -34.64
C GLU A 264 42.94 5.91 -35.27
N HIS A 265 42.51 5.90 -36.54
CA HIS A 265 41.97 7.09 -37.22
C HIS A 265 40.73 7.64 -36.51
N ALA A 266 39.80 6.77 -36.13
CA ALA A 266 38.60 7.17 -35.40
C ALA A 266 38.92 7.81 -34.04
N LEU A 267 39.97 7.35 -33.36
CA LEU A 267 40.38 7.87 -32.05
C LEU A 267 41.21 9.17 -32.14
N THR A 268 42.03 9.34 -33.18
CA THR A 268 43.01 10.44 -33.29
C THR A 268 42.52 11.67 -34.04
N ARG A 269 41.48 11.57 -34.89
CA ARG A 269 41.09 12.61 -35.87
C ARG A 269 40.82 14.01 -35.31
N ASP A 270 40.44 14.15 -34.05
CA ASP A 270 40.12 15.47 -33.46
C ASP A 270 41.27 16.08 -32.65
N ARG A 271 42.41 15.39 -32.48
CA ARG A 271 43.63 16.05 -31.98
C ARG A 271 44.11 17.16 -32.91
N ASN A 272 43.72 17.09 -34.20
CA ASN A 272 44.15 18.01 -35.24
C ASN A 272 43.08 19.02 -35.66
N LYS A 273 41.89 19.03 -35.03
CA LYS A 273 40.94 20.11 -35.24
C LYS A 273 41.44 21.28 -34.38
N PRO A 274 41.93 22.38 -34.96
CA PRO A 274 42.39 23.51 -34.16
C PRO A 274 41.20 23.95 -33.31
N ASP A 275 41.36 23.90 -31.99
CA ASP A 275 40.43 24.56 -31.07
C ASP A 275 40.24 25.96 -31.64
N LYS A 276 39.01 26.26 -32.08
CA LYS A 276 38.65 27.64 -32.36
C LYS A 276 38.96 28.38 -31.07
N ALA A 277 39.95 29.27 -31.12
CA ALA A 277 40.36 30.13 -30.03
C ALA A 277 39.19 31.06 -29.69
N ASP A 278 38.17 30.54 -29.02
CA ASP A 278 37.22 31.34 -28.27
C ASP A 278 37.95 31.77 -27.00
N HIS A 279 38.51 32.97 -27.07
CA HIS A 279 38.99 33.74 -25.94
C HIS A 279 37.85 33.96 -24.94
N THR A 280 37.64 33.02 -24.03
CA THR A 280 36.96 33.26 -22.77
C THR A 280 37.75 32.59 -21.67
N ASP A 281 38.46 33.41 -20.90
CA ASP A 281 39.20 33.05 -19.71
C ASP A 281 38.26 32.53 -18.63
N ALA A 282 37.97 31.23 -18.67
CA ALA A 282 37.50 30.48 -17.54
C ALA A 282 38.29 29.17 -17.49
N ALA A 283 39.38 29.20 -16.72
CA ALA A 283 40.22 28.06 -16.39
C ALA A 283 39.40 27.03 -15.60
N GLU A 284 38.58 26.26 -16.30
CA GLU A 284 37.99 25.04 -15.78
C GLU A 284 38.90 23.89 -16.22
N HIS A 285 39.44 23.15 -15.25
CA HIS A 285 40.26 21.95 -15.46
C HIS A 285 39.49 20.90 -16.28
N LYS A 286 39.45 21.05 -17.60
CA LYS A 286 38.88 20.07 -18.53
C LYS A 286 39.84 18.89 -18.58
N GLN A 287 39.59 17.88 -17.75
CA GLN A 287 40.41 16.66 -17.67
C GLN A 287 40.64 16.09 -19.09
N PRO A 288 41.87 16.13 -19.62
CA PRO A 288 42.17 15.74 -21.00
C PRO A 288 41.94 14.24 -21.30
N GLY A 289 41.66 13.42 -20.29
CA GLY A 289 41.31 12.01 -20.44
C GLY A 289 39.82 11.71 -20.70
N THR A 290 38.92 12.66 -20.43
CA THR A 290 37.46 12.41 -20.54
C THR A 290 36.99 12.28 -21.99
N THR A 291 37.58 13.03 -22.92
CA THR A 291 37.21 12.99 -24.35
C THR A 291 37.62 11.69 -25.03
N THR A 292 38.83 11.18 -24.74
CA THR A 292 39.32 9.93 -25.34
C THR A 292 38.54 8.71 -24.84
N ALA A 293 38.27 8.63 -23.53
CA ALA A 293 37.48 7.54 -22.96
C ALA A 293 36.06 7.48 -23.55
N VAL A 294 35.39 8.63 -23.69
CA VAL A 294 34.04 8.69 -24.28
C VAL A 294 34.04 8.24 -25.74
N ARG A 295 35.10 8.52 -26.50
CA ARG A 295 35.25 8.03 -27.88
C ARG A 295 35.51 6.54 -27.97
N ILE A 296 36.36 6.01 -27.10
CA ILE A 296 36.60 4.57 -26.99
C ILE A 296 35.26 3.87 -26.73
N LEU A 297 34.45 4.38 -25.79
CA LEU A 297 33.12 3.85 -25.51
C LEU A 297 32.15 4.00 -26.69
N ALA A 298 32.16 5.13 -27.40
CA ALA A 298 31.30 5.34 -28.57
C ALA A 298 31.67 4.41 -29.74
N LEU A 299 32.98 4.18 -29.96
CA LEU A 299 33.47 3.23 -30.96
C LEU A 299 33.17 1.78 -30.54
N THR A 300 33.32 1.45 -29.26
CA THR A 300 32.88 0.16 -28.69
C THR A 300 31.40 -0.06 -28.96
N ALA A 301 30.56 0.96 -28.76
CA ALA A 301 29.13 0.89 -29.05
C ALA A 301 28.83 0.62 -30.54
N LEU A 302 29.59 1.21 -31.46
CA LEU A 302 29.47 0.95 -32.91
C LEU A 302 29.83 -0.49 -33.26
N ILE A 303 30.99 -0.96 -32.78
CA ILE A 303 31.48 -2.32 -33.02
C ILE A 303 30.52 -3.35 -32.40
N ALA A 304 30.01 -3.09 -31.19
CA ALA A 304 29.01 -3.94 -30.55
C ALA A 304 27.68 -3.96 -31.33
N LYS A 305 27.27 -2.84 -31.93
CA LYS A 305 26.09 -2.82 -32.79
C LYS A 305 26.27 -3.64 -34.07
N ALA A 306 27.46 -3.58 -34.68
CA ALA A 306 27.82 -4.46 -35.79
C ALA A 306 27.91 -5.94 -35.33
N THR A 307 28.38 -6.18 -34.11
CA THR A 307 28.38 -7.51 -33.50
C THR A 307 26.97 -8.07 -33.40
N GLU A 308 26.01 -7.25 -32.99
CA GLU A 308 24.59 -7.63 -32.94
C GLU A 308 24.07 -8.10 -34.31
N SER A 309 24.45 -7.42 -35.40
CA SER A 309 23.97 -7.75 -36.75
C SER A 309 24.69 -8.92 -37.41
N LYS A 310 25.96 -9.18 -37.04
CA LYS A 310 26.81 -10.21 -37.69
C LYS A 310 26.92 -11.52 -36.87
N ILE A 311 26.69 -11.49 -35.56
CA ILE A 311 26.84 -12.64 -34.65
C ILE A 311 25.48 -13.10 -34.13
N THR A 312 25.27 -14.42 -34.10
CA THR A 312 24.00 -15.02 -33.64
C THR A 312 23.78 -14.74 -32.15
N ALA A 313 22.51 -14.61 -31.74
CA ALA A 313 22.16 -14.29 -30.35
C ALA A 313 22.74 -15.28 -29.32
N SER A 314 22.93 -16.56 -29.69
CA SER A 314 23.55 -17.59 -28.85
C SER A 314 25.05 -17.39 -28.63
N GLN A 315 25.75 -16.78 -29.59
CA GLN A 315 27.20 -16.59 -29.56
C GLN A 315 27.63 -15.28 -28.89
N ARG A 316 26.73 -14.30 -28.76
CA ARG A 316 27.07 -13.00 -28.16
C ARG A 316 27.46 -13.09 -26.67
N PRO A 317 26.77 -13.86 -25.81
CA PRO A 317 27.21 -14.06 -24.44
C PRO A 317 28.58 -14.74 -24.37
N GLU A 318 28.83 -15.75 -25.23
CA GLU A 318 30.13 -16.44 -25.30
C GLU A 318 31.26 -15.46 -25.66
N LEU A 319 31.02 -14.59 -26.64
CA LEU A 319 31.99 -13.55 -27.01
C LEU A 319 32.22 -12.56 -25.86
N LEU A 320 31.17 -12.13 -25.16
CA LEU A 320 31.31 -11.23 -24.01
C LEU A 320 32.16 -11.86 -22.90
N PHE A 321 31.91 -13.12 -22.55
CA PHE A 321 32.71 -13.83 -21.53
C PHE A 321 34.15 -14.05 -22.00
N ALA A 322 34.37 -14.40 -23.26
CA ALA A 322 35.72 -14.55 -23.79
C ALA A 322 36.52 -13.24 -23.74
N LEU A 323 35.88 -12.10 -24.06
CA LEU A 323 36.50 -10.79 -23.92
C LEU A 323 36.82 -10.47 -22.44
N ASP A 324 35.92 -10.81 -21.52
CA ASP A 324 36.13 -10.63 -20.07
C ASP A 324 37.31 -11.47 -19.55
N ASP A 325 37.33 -12.75 -19.88
CA ASP A 325 38.39 -13.69 -19.48
C ASP A 325 39.77 -13.20 -19.98
N LEU A 326 39.88 -12.79 -21.24
CA LEU A 326 41.16 -12.29 -21.75
C LEU A 326 41.63 -10.99 -21.10
N MET A 327 40.71 -10.11 -20.73
CA MET A 327 41.09 -8.90 -20.00
C MET A 327 41.66 -9.26 -18.63
N LEU A 328 41.07 -10.26 -17.96
CA LEU A 328 41.52 -10.79 -16.68
C LEU A 328 42.86 -11.52 -16.77
N GLU A 329 43.11 -12.24 -17.88
CA GLU A 329 44.40 -12.88 -18.14
C GLU A 329 45.55 -11.86 -18.20
N GLN A 330 45.28 -10.67 -18.72
CA GLN A 330 46.26 -9.60 -18.77
C GLN A 330 46.35 -8.81 -17.43
N GLY A 331 45.55 -9.14 -16.41
CA GLY A 331 45.53 -8.49 -15.09
C GLY A 331 44.13 -7.99 -14.66
N SER A 332 44.02 -7.32 -13.50
CA SER A 332 42.74 -6.78 -13.02
C SER A 332 42.15 -5.76 -13.99
N ARG A 333 40.84 -5.85 -14.26
CA ARG A 333 40.12 -4.89 -15.10
C ARG A 333 40.27 -3.47 -14.60
N ASN A 334 40.44 -2.54 -15.53
CA ASN A 334 40.37 -1.11 -15.23
C ASN A 334 38.94 -0.56 -15.43
N VAL A 335 38.69 0.64 -14.93
CA VAL A 335 37.36 1.29 -14.99
C VAL A 335 36.85 1.44 -16.43
N LEU A 336 37.72 1.68 -17.40
CA LEU A 336 37.34 1.83 -18.81
C LEU A 336 36.91 0.49 -19.42
N GLN A 337 37.61 -0.60 -19.10
CA GLN A 337 37.27 -1.96 -19.52
C GLN A 337 35.91 -2.39 -18.97
N ASP A 338 35.63 -2.11 -17.69
CA ASP A 338 34.32 -2.37 -17.10
C ASP A 338 33.21 -1.59 -17.82
N GLN A 339 33.44 -0.30 -18.11
CA GLN A 339 32.50 0.52 -18.89
C GLN A 339 32.32 0.02 -20.33
N MET A 340 33.38 -0.48 -20.96
CA MET A 340 33.30 -1.05 -22.30
C MET A 340 32.46 -2.33 -22.33
N LEU A 341 32.58 -3.20 -21.31
CA LEU A 341 31.75 -4.41 -21.18
C LEU A 341 30.26 -4.05 -21.02
N GLU A 342 29.95 -3.07 -20.17
CA GLU A 342 28.58 -2.56 -20.01
C GLU A 342 28.02 -2.05 -21.35
N VAL A 343 28.78 -1.20 -22.04
CA VAL A 343 28.37 -0.63 -23.34
C VAL A 343 28.21 -1.72 -24.40
N PHE A 344 29.13 -2.68 -24.46
CA PHE A 344 29.04 -3.79 -25.39
C PHE A 344 27.80 -4.63 -25.12
N ALA A 345 27.55 -5.00 -23.85
CA ALA A 345 26.38 -5.77 -23.46
C ALA A 345 25.08 -5.05 -23.87
N ASP A 346 24.96 -3.77 -23.53
CA ASP A 346 23.80 -2.94 -23.88
C ASP A 346 23.54 -2.88 -25.40
N GLN A 347 24.59 -2.70 -26.21
CA GLN A 347 24.45 -2.59 -27.67
C GLN A 347 24.23 -3.95 -28.35
N CYS A 348 24.72 -5.04 -27.76
CA CYS A 348 24.48 -6.40 -28.24
C CYS A 348 23.12 -6.98 -27.84
N GLY A 349 22.33 -6.23 -27.07
CA GLY A 349 21.04 -6.67 -26.54
C GLY A 349 21.15 -7.65 -25.38
N LEU A 350 22.28 -7.65 -24.67
CA LEU A 350 22.53 -8.45 -23.48
C LEU A 350 22.17 -7.66 -22.23
N ARG A 351 21.59 -8.32 -21.22
CA ARG A 351 21.29 -7.71 -19.93
C ARG A 351 22.16 -8.33 -18.85
N LEU A 352 23.12 -7.56 -18.34
CA LEU A 352 23.89 -7.95 -17.17
C LEU A 352 22.98 -7.86 -15.93
N THR A 353 22.73 -8.99 -15.28
CA THR A 353 22.00 -9.02 -14.01
C THR A 353 22.98 -9.38 -12.91
N ASN A 354 23.29 -8.42 -12.02
CA ASN A 354 23.95 -8.74 -10.76
C ASN A 354 22.94 -9.47 -9.89
N ARG A 355 22.93 -10.80 -9.96
CA ARG A 355 22.19 -11.62 -9.00
C ARG A 355 23.05 -11.72 -7.75
N THR A 356 22.93 -10.73 -6.87
CA THR A 356 23.30 -10.88 -5.46
C THR A 356 22.31 -11.88 -4.86
N HIS A 357 22.74 -13.14 -4.79
CA HIS A 357 22.03 -14.21 -4.09
C HIS A 357 22.30 -14.16 -2.59
#